data_AF-A0A0M2JUZ2-F1
#
_entry.id   AF-A0A0M2JUZ2-F1
#
_cell.length_a   1.000
_cell.length_b   1.000
_cell.length_c   1.000
_cell.angle_alpha   90.00
_cell.angle_beta   90.00
_cell.angle_gamma   90.00
#
_symmetry.space_group_name_H-M   'P 1'
#
loop_
_entity.id
_entity.type
_entity.pdbx_description
1 polymer ?
#
loop_
_entity_poly.entity_id
_entity_poly.type
_entity_poly.pdbx_seq_one_letter_code
_entity_poly.pdbx_strand_id
1 'polypeptide(L)' 'MGITRHATRIHLSTGITPAGMPEWVVAYTVIEYSRESRFVTHHAAEAAARQLVTNLLRDRLPGFSIEDVYLEDLG' A
#
# COMPACT_ATOMS: atom_id res chain seq x y z
N MET A 1 12.89 -2.18 21.24
CA MET A 1 13.67 -2.13 19.98
C MET A 1 12.68 -2.22 18.83
N GLY A 2 12.39 -1.09 18.18
CA GLY A 2 11.40 -1.02 17.10
C GLY A 2 12.02 -1.48 15.79
N ILE A 3 11.44 -2.51 15.19
CA ILE A 3 11.74 -2.95 13.83
C ILE A 3 11.37 -1.77 12.94
N THR A 4 12.37 -1.04 12.43
CA THR A 4 12.10 0.10 11.56
C THR A 4 11.81 -0.46 10.18
N ARG A 5 10.52 -0.45 9.81
CA ARG A 5 10.03 -0.88 8.51
C ARG A 5 9.72 0.36 7.68
N HIS A 6 10.13 0.37 6.42
CA HIS A 6 9.89 1.51 5.55
C HIS A 6 9.16 1.09 4.29
N ALA A 7 8.03 1.75 3.99
CA ALA A 7 7.34 1.54 2.72
C ALA A 7 8.11 2.21 1.57
N THR A 8 8.37 1.46 0.50
CA THR A 8 9.12 1.94 -0.68
C THR A 8 8.31 1.94 -1.95
N ARG A 9 7.25 1.12 -2.02
CA ARG A 9 6.28 1.12 -3.11
C ARG A 9 4.89 0.85 -2.54
N ILE A 10 3.91 1.60 -2.99
CA ILE A 10 2.50 1.48 -2.61
C ILE A 10 1.70 1.70 -3.88
N HIS A 11 0.88 0.72 -4.22
CA HIS A 11 -0.01 0.75 -5.35
C HIS A 11 -1.44 0.52 -4.85
N LEU A 12 -2.30 1.51 -5.04
CA LEU A 12 -3.74 1.38 -4.81
C LEU A 12 -4.43 1.16 -6.14
N SER A 13 -5.21 0.09 -6.24
CA SER A 13 -6.04 -0.18 -7.41
C SER A 13 -7.46 -0.58 -7.02
N THR A 14 -8.40 -0.35 -7.95
CA THR A 14 -9.78 -0.81 -7.84
C THR A 14 -10.03 -2.00 -8.76
N GLY A 15 -10.95 -2.86 -8.37
CA GLY A 15 -11.36 -4.01 -9.17
C GLY A 15 -12.77 -4.46 -8.81
N ILE A 16 -13.21 -5.51 -9.49
CA ILE A 16 -14.46 -6.21 -9.20
C ILE A 16 -14.10 -7.65 -8.84
N THR A 17 -14.51 -8.09 -7.66
CA THR A 17 -14.35 -9.47 -7.20
C THR A 17 -15.08 -10.44 -8.14
N PRO A 18 -14.75 -11.75 -8.13
CA PRO A 18 -15.51 -12.75 -8.87
C PRO A 18 -17.01 -12.79 -8.53
N ALA A 19 -17.39 -12.27 -7.36
CA ALA A 19 -18.76 -12.15 -6.90
C ALA A 19 -19.48 -10.87 -7.41
N GLY A 20 -18.83 -10.06 -8.25
CA GLY A 20 -19.41 -8.82 -8.79
C GLY A 20 -19.40 -7.63 -7.82
N MET A 21 -18.71 -7.74 -6.68
CA MET A 21 -18.60 -6.65 -5.70
C MET A 21 -17.35 -5.82 -5.93
N PRO A 22 -17.38 -4.49 -5.70
CA PRO A 22 -16.19 -3.66 -5.78
C PRO A 22 -15.16 -4.10 -4.73
N GLU A 23 -13.90 -4.19 -5.15
CA GLU A 23 -12.76 -4.39 -4.28
C GLU A 23 -11.71 -3.30 -4.47
N TRP A 24 -11.00 -3.02 -3.39
CA TRP A 24 -9.86 -2.14 -3.34
C TRP A 24 -8.64 -2.97 -2.96
N VAL A 25 -7.61 -2.92 -3.79
CA VAL A 25 -6.38 -3.69 -3.62
C VAL A 25 -5.24 -2.74 -3.31
N VAL A 26 -4.56 -2.97 -2.20
CA VAL A 26 -3.34 -2.25 -1.82
C VAL A 26 -2.17 -3.20 -1.91
N ALA A 27 -1.36 -3.06 -2.95
CA ALA A 27 -0.10 -3.77 -3.09
C ALA A 27 1.05 -2.87 -2.62
N TYR A 28 1.88 -3.35 -1.69
CA TYR A 28 2.96 -2.53 -1.16
C TYR A 28 4.22 -3.34 -0.87
N THR A 29 5.36 -2.66 -0.92
CA THR A 29 6.68 -3.19 -0.59
C THR A 29 7.22 -2.44 0.61
N VAL A 30 7.72 -3.19 1.58
CA VAL A 30 8.45 -2.65 2.73
C VAL A 30 9.87 -3.18 2.75
N ILE A 31 10.80 -2.36 3.22
CA ILE A 31 12.16 -2.75 3.55
C ILE A 31 12.28 -2.87 5.07
N GLU A 32 12.74 -4.03 5.53
CA GLU A 32 13.06 -4.33 6.91
C GLU A 32 14.47 -4.92 6.97
N TYR A 33 15.42 -4.26 7.67
CA TYR A 33 16.81 -4.73 7.78
C TYR A 33 17.45 -5.13 6.43
N SER A 34 17.29 -4.29 5.41
CA SER A 34 17.76 -4.54 4.03
C SER A 34 17.09 -5.71 3.31
N ARG A 35 16.01 -6.26 3.85
CA ARG A 35 15.17 -7.25 3.19
C ARG A 35 13.89 -6.60 2.68
N GLU A 36 13.65 -6.74 1.38
CA GLU A 36 12.39 -6.34 0.76
C GLU A 36 11.34 -7.43 0.93
N SER A 37 10.15 -7.03 1.38
CA SER A 37 8.96 -7.89 1.46
C SER A 37 7.82 -7.22 0.73
N ARG A 38 7.11 -7.99 -0.10
CA ARG A 38 5.94 -7.53 -0.85
C ARG A 38 4.67 -8.11 -0.25
N PHE A 39 3.66 -7.27 -0.11
CA PHE A 39 2.37 -7.59 0.46
C PHE A 39 1.25 -7.12 -0.47
N VAL A 40 0.11 -7.79 -0.39
CA VAL A 40 -1.12 -7.43 -1.10
C VAL A 40 -2.27 -7.59 -0.12
N THR A 41 -3.04 -6.53 0.07
CA THR A 41 -4.21 -6.52 0.96
C THR A 41 -5.44 -6.13 0.16
N HIS A 42 -6.52 -6.90 0.32
CA HIS A 42 -7.81 -6.65 -0.30
C HIS A 42 -8.76 -6.03 0.72
N HIS A 43 -9.52 -5.03 0.28
CA HIS A 43 -10.50 -4.32 1.08
C HIS A 43 -11.82 -4.23 0.33
N ALA A 44 -12.92 -4.51 1.03
CA ALA A 44 -14.26 -4.31 0.47
C ALA A 44 -14.69 -2.82 0.48
N ALA A 45 -14.04 -1.98 1.29
CA ALA A 45 -14.38 -0.58 1.46
C ALA A 45 -13.20 0.34 1.13
N GLU A 46 -13.46 1.39 0.37
CA GLU A 46 -12.49 2.42 -0.02
C GLU A 46 -11.78 3.03 1.20
N ALA A 47 -12.56 3.41 2.21
CA ALA A 47 -12.05 4.06 3.41
C ALA A 47 -10.97 3.21 4.12
N ALA A 48 -11.16 1.89 4.16
CA ALA A 48 -10.19 0.98 4.76
C ALA A 48 -8.89 0.92 3.95
N ALA A 49 -8.99 0.86 2.61
CA ALA A 49 -7.83 0.87 1.73
C ALA A 49 -7.06 2.20 1.82
N ARG A 50 -7.76 3.33 1.78
CA ARG A 50 -7.15 4.67 1.93
C ARG A 50 -6.49 4.87 3.30
N GLN A 51 -7.09 4.34 4.36
CA GLN A 51 -6.49 4.38 5.68
C GLN A 51 -5.18 3.59 5.74
N LEU A 52 -5.13 2.40 5.11
CA LEU A 52 -3.90 1.62 5.01
C LEU A 52 -2.81 2.37 4.23
N VAL A 53 -3.16 2.93 3.06
CA VAL A 53 -2.25 3.77 2.26
C VAL A 53 -1.70 4.93 3.08
N THR A 54 -2.56 5.62 3.83
CA THR A 54 -2.16 6.75 4.69
C THR A 54 -1.15 6.31 5.76
N ASN A 55 -1.36 5.15 6.38
CA ASN A 55 -0.43 4.61 7.36
C ASN A 55 0.92 4.24 6.71
N LEU A 56 0.89 3.58 5.55
CA LEU A 56 2.10 3.22 4.82
C LEU A 56 2.89 4.46 4.36
N LEU A 57 2.20 5.53 3.95
CA LEU A 57 2.83 6.79 3.56
C LEU A 57 3.47 7.53 4.73
N ARG A 58 2.97 7.34 5.95
CA ARG A 58 3.60 7.85 7.19
C ARG A 58 4.87 7.09 7.53
N ASP A 59 4.88 5.78 7.28
CA ASP A 59 6.03 4.88 7.46
C ASP A 59 6.95 4.82 6.22
N ARG A 60 6.76 5.69 5.22
CA ARG A 60 7.57 5.64 3.98
C ARG A 60 9.06 5.85 4.26
N LEU A 61 9.89 5.33 3.36
CA LEU A 61 11.34 5.50 3.46
C LEU A 61 11.69 7.00 3.49
N PRO A 62 12.42 7.49 4.52
CA PRO A 62 12.78 8.89 4.61
C PRO A 62 13.63 9.31 3.40
N GLY A 63 13.31 10.47 2.83
CA GLY A 63 13.96 10.97 1.61
C GLY A 63 13.21 10.66 0.31
N PHE A 64 12.21 9.78 0.34
CA PHE A 64 11.31 9.57 -0.80
C PHE A 64 10.10 10.50 -0.71
N SER A 65 9.73 11.10 -1.85
CA SER A 65 8.49 11.84 -1.94
C SER A 65 7.29 10.88 -2.01
N ILE A 66 6.08 11.41 -1.88
CA ILE A 66 4.87 10.58 -2.00
C ILE A 66 4.74 10.06 -3.43
N GLU A 67 5.01 10.90 -4.42
CA GLU A 67 4.97 10.56 -5.86
C GLU A 67 6.00 9.51 -6.27
N ASP A 68 7.12 9.38 -5.56
CA ASP A 68 8.10 8.30 -5.79
C ASP A 68 7.61 6.93 -5.29
N VAL A 69 6.72 6.91 -4.30
CA VAL A 69 6.33 5.71 -3.56
C VAL A 69 4.90 5.28 -3.88
N TYR A 70 4.03 6.22 -4.19
CA TYR A 70 2.59 6.01 -4.35
C TYR A 70 2.17 6.06 -5.81
N LEU A 71 1.49 5.01 -6.24
CA LEU A 71 0.79 4.95 -7.51
C LEU A 71 -0.67 4.60 -7.25
N GLU A 72 -1.56 5.26 -7.96
CA GLU A 72 -3.01 5.05 -7.87
C GLU A 72 -3.54 4.77 -9.29
N ASP A 73 -4.16 3.59 -9.46
CA ASP A 73 -4.78 3.14 -10.71
C ASP A 73 -6.25 2.84 -10.42
N LEU A 74 -7.10 3.86 -10.53
CA LEU A 74 -8.55 3.73 -10.37
C LEU A 74 -9.16 3.54 -11.76
N GLY A 75 -9.49 2.30 -12.08
CA GLY A 75 -10.22 1.91 -13.29
C GLY A 75 -11.71 2.22 -13.22
#